data_AF-A0A5C9BU93-F1
#
_entry.id   AF-A0A5C9BU93-F1
#
_cell.length_a   1.000
_cell.length_b   1.000
_cell.length_c   1.000
_cell.angle_alpha   90.00
_cell.angle_beta   90.00
_cell.angle_gamma   90.00
#
_symmetry.space_group_name_H-M   'P 1'
#
loop_
_entity.id
_entity.type
_entity.pdbx_description
1 polymer ?
#
loop_
_entity_poly.entity_id
_entity_poly.type
_entity_poly.pdbx_seq_one_letter_code
_entity_poly.pdbx_strand_id
1 'polypeptide(L)'
;MKKNLVFLAVFGAFVALGSPAAMAAPDWNKAAKSTIHVFHPGAAPIEWVQGKGDHSGAAGLKKGETCAGCHIEDGKLSLDLKRLASKEMEPKGAPKAMSYPVTVQAAYDATNLYVRLSFKAPGGGFDHSDKDNELKASVMFPNDKVPLADQAGCWAACHKDARTMPGAADTKTKYATPGAMDLMQWKSGGGGKAVDGAVTDKRNMEGGKAGVTAEATKAGDVTTVTFTRKLAGGVNLAPGKAVPFGIAIHADNAGGRFHHVSFGHTIGLGADGDVKAAKQ
;
A
#
# COMPACT_ATOMS: atom_id res chain seq x y z
N MET A 1 30.94 -50.97 44.57
CA MET A 1 31.60 -50.72 43.26
C MET A 1 30.54 -50.70 42.17
N LYS A 2 30.25 -49.52 41.60
CA LYS A 2 29.74 -49.32 40.23
C LYS A 2 29.78 -47.81 39.96
N LYS A 3 30.52 -47.45 38.92
CA LYS A 3 30.88 -46.08 38.48
C LYS A 3 29.69 -45.46 37.77
N ASN A 4 29.31 -44.23 38.14
CA ASN A 4 28.45 -43.40 37.32
C ASN A 4 29.29 -42.31 36.67
N LEU A 5 29.36 -42.38 35.34
CA LEU A 5 30.06 -41.47 34.44
C LEU A 5 29.55 -40.03 34.60
N VAL A 6 30.49 -39.11 34.76
CA VAL A 6 30.26 -37.67 34.55
C VAL A 6 30.36 -37.42 33.04
N PHE A 7 29.24 -37.05 32.42
CA PHE A 7 29.23 -36.53 31.05
C PHE A 7 29.52 -35.01 31.12
N LEU A 8 30.70 -34.63 30.64
CA LEU A 8 31.08 -33.24 30.41
C LEU A 8 30.39 -32.77 29.12
N ALA A 9 29.26 -32.08 29.22
CA ALA A 9 28.66 -31.40 28.09
C ALA A 9 29.42 -30.10 27.83
N VAL A 10 30.28 -30.10 26.82
CA VAL A 10 30.91 -28.90 26.26
C VAL A 10 29.80 -28.05 25.66
N PHE A 11 29.40 -26.99 26.38
CA PHE A 11 28.59 -25.92 25.80
C PHE A 11 29.44 -25.22 24.74
N GLY A 12 29.20 -25.57 23.48
CA GLY A 12 29.74 -24.83 22.34
C GLY A 12 29.24 -23.39 22.39
N ALA A 13 30.18 -22.45 22.44
CA ALA A 13 29.90 -21.03 22.30
C ALA A 13 29.22 -20.80 20.93
N PHE A 14 27.93 -20.50 20.96
CA PHE A 14 27.25 -19.90 19.82
C PHE A 14 27.92 -18.55 19.56
N VAL A 15 28.73 -18.48 18.50
CA VAL A 15 29.17 -17.21 17.92
C VAL A 15 27.91 -16.49 17.49
N ALA A 16 27.52 -15.46 18.24
CA ALA A 16 26.53 -14.50 17.85
C ALA A 16 27.05 -13.76 16.61
N LEU A 17 26.75 -14.30 15.43
CA LEU A 17 26.80 -13.56 14.18
C LEU A 17 25.91 -12.33 14.37
N GLY A 18 26.55 -11.16 14.30
CA GLY A 18 25.98 -9.88 14.68
C GLY A 18 24.57 -9.70 14.13
N SER A 19 23.61 -9.61 15.06
CA SER A 19 22.31 -9.02 14.76
C SER A 19 22.58 -7.64 14.14
N PRO A 20 22.10 -7.33 12.93
CA PRO A 20 22.04 -5.93 12.53
C PRO A 20 21.32 -5.21 13.65
N ALA A 21 21.94 -4.17 14.19
CA ALA A 21 21.41 -3.40 15.33
C ALA A 21 19.91 -3.26 15.15
N ALA A 22 19.13 -3.85 16.06
CA ALA A 22 17.68 -3.74 16.03
C ALA A 22 17.38 -2.24 16.11
N MET A 23 17.06 -1.63 14.97
CA MET A 23 16.59 -0.26 14.92
C MET A 23 15.38 -0.23 15.86
N ALA A 24 15.45 0.61 16.90
CA ALA A 24 14.38 0.70 17.87
C ALA A 24 13.09 1.04 17.11
N ALA A 25 12.02 0.26 17.34
CA ALA A 25 10.74 0.52 16.73
C ALA A 25 10.30 1.96 17.04
N PRO A 26 9.66 2.68 16.10
CA PRO A 26 9.20 4.04 16.35
C PRO A 26 8.31 4.13 17.59
N ASP A 27 8.41 5.27 18.31
CA ASP A 27 7.47 5.59 19.37
C ASP A 27 6.14 6.02 18.76
N TRP A 28 5.25 5.04 18.59
CA TRP A 28 3.94 5.24 17.99
C TRP A 28 2.99 6.09 18.83
N ASN A 29 3.32 6.42 20.08
CA ASN A 29 2.54 7.36 20.88
C ASN A 29 2.77 8.81 20.42
N LYS A 30 3.90 9.10 19.77
CA LYS A 30 4.21 10.41 19.19
C LYS A 30 3.68 10.58 17.77
N ALA A 31 3.35 9.49 17.08
CA ALA A 31 2.81 9.51 15.73
C ALA A 31 1.30 9.78 15.71
N ALA A 32 0.87 10.87 15.10
CA ALA A 32 -0.53 11.22 14.95
C ALA A 32 -1.28 10.15 14.15
N LYS A 33 -2.51 9.82 14.58
CA LYS A 33 -3.41 8.90 13.88
C LYS A 33 -4.21 9.66 12.84
N SER A 34 -4.18 9.18 11.61
CA SER A 34 -4.99 9.70 10.51
C SER A 34 -5.90 8.58 10.01
N THR A 35 -7.14 8.89 9.64
CA THR A 35 -8.07 7.90 9.09
C THR A 35 -8.18 8.11 7.59
N ILE A 36 -7.76 7.12 6.81
CA ILE A 36 -7.91 7.09 5.36
C ILE A 36 -8.92 6.00 5.02
N HIS A 37 -9.96 6.35 4.28
CA HIS A 37 -10.90 5.36 3.78
C HIS A 37 -10.37 4.75 2.49
N VAL A 38 -10.35 3.41 2.45
CA VAL A 38 -10.16 2.66 1.21
C VAL A 38 -11.50 2.24 0.65
N PHE A 39 -11.60 2.10 -0.67
CA PHE A 39 -12.84 1.68 -1.34
C PHE A 39 -12.55 0.80 -2.55
N HIS A 40 -13.52 -0.04 -2.92
CA HIS A 40 -13.41 -0.86 -4.12
C HIS A 40 -13.66 0.00 -5.36
N PRO A 41 -12.69 0.14 -6.28
CA PRO A 41 -12.75 1.15 -7.33
C PRO A 41 -13.54 0.71 -8.57
N GLY A 42 -14.00 -0.54 -8.62
CA GLY A 42 -14.52 -1.12 -9.86
C GLY A 42 -13.45 -1.23 -10.94
N ALA A 43 -13.87 -1.38 -12.20
CA ALA A 43 -13.01 -1.26 -13.38
C ALA A 43 -12.89 0.21 -13.85
N ALA A 44 -12.40 1.09 -12.97
CA ALA A 44 -12.18 2.53 -13.24
C ALA A 44 -10.69 2.86 -13.45
N PRO A 45 -10.09 2.52 -14.61
CA PRO A 45 -8.69 2.81 -14.88
C PRO A 45 -8.46 4.31 -15.13
N ILE A 46 -7.19 4.72 -15.15
CA ILE A 46 -6.80 6.12 -15.33
C ILE A 46 -7.32 6.72 -16.65
N GLU A 47 -7.45 5.91 -17.71
CA GLU A 47 -8.05 6.35 -18.98
C GLU A 47 -9.53 6.71 -18.85
N TRP A 48 -10.29 5.99 -18.01
CA TRP A 48 -11.69 6.31 -17.73
C TRP A 48 -11.79 7.58 -16.88
N VAL A 49 -10.93 7.71 -15.88
CA VAL A 49 -10.85 8.90 -15.00
C VAL A 49 -10.54 10.18 -15.80
N GLN A 50 -9.68 10.07 -16.82
CA GLN A 50 -9.35 11.19 -17.71
C GLN A 50 -10.32 11.33 -18.91
N GLY A 51 -11.23 10.39 -19.09
CA GLY A 51 -12.13 10.27 -20.24
C GLY A 51 -13.20 11.36 -20.24
N LYS A 52 -13.26 12.15 -21.31
CA LYS A 52 -14.27 13.21 -21.44
C LYS A 52 -15.65 12.55 -21.65
N GLY A 53 -16.55 12.74 -20.69
CA GLY A 53 -17.90 12.17 -20.70
C GLY A 53 -18.02 10.84 -19.95
N ASP A 54 -16.88 10.21 -19.62
CA ASP A 54 -16.83 8.96 -18.83
C ASP A 54 -16.85 9.28 -17.33
N HIS A 55 -15.96 10.19 -16.90
CA HIS A 55 -15.88 10.72 -15.54
C HIS A 55 -16.07 12.24 -15.55
N SER A 56 -17.00 12.73 -14.73
CA SER A 56 -17.33 14.16 -14.65
C SER A 56 -16.17 15.02 -14.15
N GLY A 57 -15.23 14.45 -13.40
CA GLY A 57 -14.03 15.12 -12.88
C GLY A 57 -12.88 15.24 -13.88
N ALA A 58 -12.99 14.68 -15.09
CA ALA A 58 -11.91 14.72 -16.08
C ALA A 58 -11.45 16.15 -16.42
N ALA A 59 -12.37 17.13 -16.39
CA ALA A 59 -12.03 18.54 -16.62
C ALA A 59 -11.32 19.18 -15.41
N GLY A 60 -11.71 18.83 -14.18
CA GLY A 60 -11.08 19.29 -12.95
C GLY A 60 -9.64 18.78 -12.82
N LEU A 61 -9.42 17.50 -13.12
CA LEU A 61 -8.07 16.90 -13.11
C LEU A 61 -7.10 17.63 -14.05
N LYS A 62 -7.57 18.02 -15.25
CA LYS A 62 -6.77 18.82 -16.20
C LYS A 62 -6.42 20.21 -15.68
N LYS A 63 -7.19 20.75 -14.74
CA LYS A 63 -6.94 22.03 -14.07
C LYS A 63 -6.12 21.89 -12.80
N GLY A 64 -5.69 20.68 -12.44
CA GLY A 64 -4.86 20.43 -11.26
C GLY A 64 -5.63 20.00 -10.02
N GLU A 65 -6.95 19.81 -10.08
CA GLU A 65 -7.70 19.23 -8.96
C GLU A 65 -7.21 17.81 -8.68
N THR A 66 -7.19 17.42 -7.40
CA THR A 66 -6.81 16.07 -6.98
C THR A 66 -8.06 15.21 -6.83
N CYS A 67 -7.91 13.87 -6.96
CA CYS A 67 -9.04 12.97 -6.74
C CYS A 67 -9.64 13.16 -5.34
N ALA A 68 -8.77 13.33 -4.33
CA ALA A 68 -9.19 13.60 -2.97
C ALA A 68 -9.93 14.94 -2.83
N GLY A 69 -9.52 15.98 -3.55
CA GLY A 69 -10.18 17.29 -3.53
C GLY A 69 -11.64 17.26 -4.01
N CYS A 70 -12.00 16.33 -4.90
CA CYS A 70 -13.39 16.16 -5.36
C CYS A 70 -14.15 15.08 -4.59
N HIS A 71 -13.47 14.03 -4.15
CA HIS A 71 -14.09 12.81 -3.60
C HIS A 71 -13.90 12.64 -2.09
N ILE A 72 -13.36 13.63 -1.39
CA ILE A 72 -13.30 13.67 0.06
C ILE A 72 -13.93 14.97 0.55
N GLU A 73 -15.03 14.84 1.27
CA GLU A 73 -15.76 15.96 1.87
C GLU A 73 -15.86 15.70 3.38
N ASP A 74 -15.40 16.67 4.19
CA ASP A 74 -15.32 16.55 5.65
C ASP A 74 -14.65 15.26 6.14
N GLY A 75 -13.60 14.82 5.44
CA GLY A 75 -12.84 13.61 5.76
C GLY A 75 -13.55 12.29 5.42
N LYS A 76 -14.68 12.35 4.70
CA LYS A 76 -15.46 11.18 4.27
C LYS A 76 -15.41 11.03 2.75
N LEU A 77 -15.49 9.79 2.27
CA LEU A 77 -15.60 9.54 0.84
C LEU A 77 -16.92 10.08 0.29
N SER A 78 -16.82 10.95 -0.71
CA SER A 78 -17.92 11.46 -1.51
C SER A 78 -17.91 10.74 -2.88
N LEU A 79 -18.48 9.54 -2.88
CA LEU A 79 -18.49 8.61 -4.02
C LEU A 79 -19.82 7.86 -4.12
N ASP A 80 -20.26 7.61 -5.35
CA ASP A 80 -21.35 6.66 -5.61
C ASP A 80 -20.81 5.21 -5.60
N LEU A 81 -20.73 4.63 -4.40
CA LEU A 81 -20.30 3.24 -4.22
C LEU A 81 -21.26 2.24 -4.89
N LYS A 82 -22.54 2.59 -5.10
CA LYS A 82 -23.49 1.70 -5.80
C LYS A 82 -23.20 1.66 -7.28
N ARG A 83 -22.87 2.80 -7.89
CA ARG A 83 -22.42 2.84 -9.29
C ARG A 83 -21.12 2.05 -9.47
N LEU A 84 -20.15 2.19 -8.56
CA LEU A 84 -18.91 1.40 -8.60
C LEU A 84 -19.16 -0.10 -8.50
N ALA A 85 -20.19 -0.52 -7.75
CA ALA A 85 -20.60 -1.92 -7.63
C ALA A 85 -21.53 -2.42 -8.75
N SER A 86 -21.93 -1.54 -9.68
CA SER A 86 -22.87 -1.89 -10.75
C SER A 86 -22.27 -2.87 -11.75
N LYS A 87 -23.12 -3.56 -12.53
CA LYS A 87 -22.65 -4.43 -13.62
C LYS A 87 -21.94 -3.68 -14.75
N GLU A 88 -22.15 -2.38 -14.87
CA GLU A 88 -21.43 -1.52 -15.81
C GLU A 88 -19.96 -1.35 -15.36
N MET A 89 -19.75 -0.93 -14.11
CA MET A 89 -18.41 -0.63 -13.59
C MET A 89 -17.65 -1.88 -13.12
N GLU A 90 -18.36 -2.90 -12.63
CA GLU A 90 -17.79 -4.09 -12.02
C GLU A 90 -18.51 -5.36 -12.55
N PRO A 91 -18.33 -5.69 -13.85
CA PRO A 91 -19.15 -6.69 -14.53
C PRO A 91 -19.05 -8.09 -13.93
N LYS A 92 -17.87 -8.45 -13.40
CA LYS A 92 -17.67 -9.74 -12.73
C LYS A 92 -18.47 -9.79 -11.42
N GLY A 93 -18.31 -8.78 -10.58
CA GLY A 93 -19.09 -8.59 -9.37
C GLY A 93 -18.28 -7.89 -8.28
N ALA A 94 -18.98 -7.16 -7.42
CA ALA A 94 -18.36 -6.35 -6.38
C ALA A 94 -18.28 -7.10 -5.04
N PRO A 95 -17.31 -6.79 -4.17
CA PRO A 95 -17.29 -7.28 -2.80
C PRO A 95 -18.48 -6.73 -2.00
N LYS A 96 -18.86 -7.42 -0.91
CA LYS A 96 -19.91 -6.94 -0.01
C LYS A 96 -19.53 -5.63 0.67
N ALA A 97 -18.30 -5.53 1.16
CA ALA A 97 -17.77 -4.30 1.72
C ALA A 97 -17.22 -3.44 0.57
N MET A 98 -17.84 -2.29 0.30
CA MET A 98 -17.35 -1.36 -0.72
C MET A 98 -16.34 -0.34 -0.19
N SER A 99 -16.32 -0.07 1.11
CA SER A 99 -15.35 0.81 1.76
C SER A 99 -15.20 0.49 3.24
N TYR A 100 -14.03 0.79 3.81
CA TYR A 100 -13.76 0.74 5.24
C TYR A 100 -12.60 1.68 5.62
N PRO A 101 -12.53 2.11 6.88
CA PRO A 101 -11.45 2.96 7.35
C PRO A 101 -10.16 2.18 7.59
N VAL A 102 -9.03 2.82 7.29
CA VAL A 102 -7.67 2.40 7.66
C VAL A 102 -7.08 3.49 8.53
N THR A 103 -6.66 3.14 9.74
CA THR A 103 -5.87 4.04 10.57
C THR A 103 -4.43 4.01 10.07
N VAL A 104 -3.88 5.18 9.77
CA VAL A 104 -2.51 5.37 9.29
C VAL A 104 -1.74 6.18 10.30
N GLN A 105 -0.56 5.68 10.66
CA GLN A 105 0.46 6.42 11.40
C GLN A 105 1.76 6.33 10.64
N ALA A 106 2.53 7.42 10.67
CA ALA A 106 3.84 7.46 10.06
C ALA A 106 4.87 8.01 11.05
N ALA A 107 6.11 7.56 10.89
CA ALA A 107 7.26 8.07 11.60
C ALA A 107 8.47 8.08 10.66
N TYR A 108 9.47 8.91 10.93
CA TYR A 108 10.70 8.90 10.15
C TYR A 108 11.91 9.28 11.00
N ASP A 109 13.07 8.76 10.62
CA ASP A 109 14.37 9.14 11.18
C ASP A 109 15.31 9.66 10.07
N ALA A 110 16.60 9.75 10.33
CA ALA A 110 17.58 10.22 9.34
C ALA A 110 17.69 9.34 8.07
N THR A 111 17.29 8.07 8.16
CA THR A 111 17.49 7.05 7.12
C THR A 111 16.19 6.44 6.64
N ASN A 112 15.17 6.30 7.49
CA ASN A 112 13.99 5.49 7.22
C ASN A 112 12.66 6.24 7.37
N LEU A 113 11.68 5.79 6.60
CA LEU A 113 10.26 6.03 6.78
C LEU A 113 9.61 4.74 7.30
N TYR A 114 8.76 4.91 8.31
CA TYR A 114 7.93 3.86 8.90
C TYR A 114 6.46 4.20 8.64
N VAL A 115 5.70 3.23 8.12
CA VAL A 115 4.26 3.40 7.85
C VAL A 115 3.50 2.27 8.50
N ARG A 116 2.58 2.61 9.41
CA ARG A 116 1.73 1.66 10.12
C ARG A 116 0.29 1.79 9.67
N LEU A 117 -0.27 0.70 9.17
CA LEU A 117 -1.66 0.56 8.74
C LEU A 117 -2.39 -0.34 9.73
N SER A 118 -3.47 0.15 10.35
CA SER A 118 -4.32 -0.65 11.24
C SER A 118 -5.75 -0.65 10.73
N PHE A 119 -6.32 -1.82 10.49
CA PHE A 119 -7.65 -1.96 9.90
C PHE A 119 -8.29 -3.31 10.20
N LYS A 120 -9.62 -3.36 10.11
CA LYS A 120 -10.39 -4.60 10.08
C LYS A 120 -10.54 -5.07 8.64
N ALA A 121 -9.88 -6.15 8.28
CA ALA A 121 -9.99 -6.72 6.92
C ALA A 121 -11.45 -7.19 6.68
N PRO A 122 -12.12 -6.76 5.60
CA PRO A 122 -13.47 -7.23 5.30
C PRO A 122 -13.45 -8.66 4.77
N GLY A 123 -14.50 -9.42 5.08
CA GLY A 123 -14.86 -10.63 4.35
C GLY A 123 -15.93 -10.35 3.28
N GLY A 124 -16.30 -11.38 2.51
CA GLY A 124 -17.26 -11.26 1.43
C GLY A 124 -16.66 -10.63 0.17
N GLY A 125 -15.39 -10.94 -0.09
CA GLY A 125 -14.74 -10.67 -1.37
C GLY A 125 -15.51 -11.34 -2.50
N PHE A 126 -15.44 -10.75 -3.70
CA PHE A 126 -15.96 -11.40 -4.90
C PHE A 126 -14.95 -12.38 -5.50
N ASP A 127 -13.67 -12.01 -5.47
CA ASP A 127 -12.57 -12.80 -5.98
C ASP A 127 -11.81 -13.46 -4.83
N HIS A 128 -11.49 -14.74 -5.02
CA HIS A 128 -10.71 -15.55 -4.08
C HIS A 128 -9.57 -16.27 -4.82
N SER A 129 -9.01 -15.61 -5.85
CA SER A 129 -8.03 -16.25 -6.73
C SER A 129 -6.64 -16.42 -6.10
N ASP A 130 -6.32 -15.64 -5.05
CA ASP A 130 -5.06 -15.74 -4.30
C ASP A 130 -5.20 -16.73 -3.14
N LYS A 131 -4.99 -18.01 -3.44
CA LYS A 131 -5.11 -19.10 -2.46
C LYS A 131 -4.03 -19.07 -1.38
N ASP A 132 -2.91 -18.41 -1.65
CA ASP A 132 -1.76 -18.41 -0.76
C ASP A 132 -1.84 -17.27 0.27
N ASN A 133 -2.61 -16.22 -0.01
CA ASN A 133 -2.65 -15.01 0.81
C ASN A 133 -4.10 -14.57 1.06
N GLU A 134 -4.60 -14.85 2.27
CA GLU A 134 -5.87 -14.30 2.77
C GLU A 134 -5.90 -12.77 2.72
N LEU A 135 -4.75 -12.13 3.00
CA LEU A 135 -4.64 -10.68 3.12
C LEU A 135 -3.32 -10.19 2.54
N LYS A 136 -3.38 -9.09 1.78
CA LYS A 136 -2.20 -8.31 1.37
C LYS A 136 -2.46 -6.84 1.62
N ALA A 137 -1.45 -6.13 2.09
CA ALA A 137 -1.47 -4.68 2.23
C ALA A 137 -0.31 -4.12 1.40
N SER A 138 -0.58 -3.07 0.62
CA SER A 138 0.42 -2.44 -0.24
C SER A 138 0.39 -0.94 -0.07
N VAL A 139 1.57 -0.32 -0.17
CA VAL A 139 1.75 1.12 -0.21
C VAL A 139 2.65 1.44 -1.38
N MET A 140 2.28 2.45 -2.18
CA MET A 140 3.13 2.90 -3.29
C MET A 140 3.46 4.39 -3.16
N PHE A 141 4.66 4.76 -3.61
CA PHE A 141 5.16 6.13 -3.61
C PHE A 141 5.60 6.50 -5.03
N PRO A 142 4.87 7.37 -5.74
CA PRO A 142 5.32 7.87 -7.04
C PRO A 142 6.41 8.93 -6.89
N ASN A 143 7.28 9.02 -7.91
CA ASN A 143 8.12 10.19 -8.11
C ASN A 143 7.40 11.28 -8.93
N ASP A 144 8.02 12.46 -8.99
CA ASP A 144 7.57 13.65 -9.72
C ASP A 144 7.46 13.48 -11.24
N LYS A 145 8.06 12.42 -11.79
CA LYS A 145 7.98 12.09 -13.22
C LYS A 145 6.75 11.25 -13.58
N VAL A 146 6.05 10.71 -12.59
CA VAL A 146 4.79 9.99 -12.85
C VAL A 146 3.72 11.01 -13.24
N PRO A 147 3.07 10.85 -14.40
CA PRO A 147 1.98 11.75 -14.79
C PRO A 147 0.86 11.73 -13.76
N LEU A 148 0.41 12.90 -13.33
CA LEU A 148 -0.63 13.07 -12.30
C LEU A 148 -0.28 12.44 -10.94
N ALA A 149 1.00 12.26 -10.60
CA ALA A 149 1.43 11.70 -9.31
C ALA A 149 0.74 12.40 -8.12
N ASP A 150 0.74 13.73 -8.12
CA ASP A 150 0.19 14.54 -7.04
C ASP A 150 -1.34 14.52 -7.01
N GLN A 151 -1.99 14.34 -8.17
CA GLN A 151 -3.46 14.36 -8.28
C GLN A 151 -4.10 12.99 -8.08
N ALA A 152 -3.44 11.93 -8.56
CA ALA A 152 -3.99 10.59 -8.70
C ALA A 152 -3.20 9.51 -7.94
N GLY A 153 -1.99 9.81 -7.45
CA GLY A 153 -1.18 8.88 -6.67
C GLY A 153 -0.98 7.53 -7.37
N CYS A 154 -1.25 6.44 -6.66
CA CYS A 154 -1.15 5.07 -7.17
C CYS A 154 -2.06 4.79 -8.38
N TRP A 155 -3.11 5.58 -8.56
CA TRP A 155 -4.06 5.43 -9.67
C TRP A 155 -3.40 5.71 -11.02
N ALA A 156 -2.37 6.55 -11.04
CA ALA A 156 -1.60 6.85 -12.24
C ALA A 156 -0.93 5.61 -12.86
N ALA A 157 -0.81 4.51 -12.09
CA ALA A 157 -0.31 3.23 -12.59
C ALA A 157 -1.40 2.20 -12.91
N CYS A 158 -2.68 2.57 -12.81
CA CYS A 158 -3.81 1.69 -13.03
C CYS A 158 -4.41 1.90 -14.43
N HIS A 159 -3.90 1.17 -15.42
CA HIS A 159 -4.32 1.29 -16.82
C HIS A 159 -5.35 0.23 -17.21
N LYS A 160 -6.19 0.55 -18.19
CA LYS A 160 -7.25 -0.33 -18.70
C LYS A 160 -6.74 -1.65 -19.28
N ASP A 161 -5.48 -1.69 -19.71
CA ASP A 161 -4.84 -2.87 -20.27
C ASP A 161 -4.01 -3.66 -19.25
N ALA A 162 -4.05 -3.28 -17.96
CA ALA A 162 -3.45 -4.07 -16.90
C ALA A 162 -4.20 -5.40 -16.75
N ARG A 163 -3.46 -6.50 -16.54
CA ARG A 163 -4.03 -7.84 -16.35
C ARG A 163 -5.14 -7.82 -15.32
N THR A 164 -6.12 -8.69 -15.54
CA THR A 164 -7.38 -8.80 -14.77
C THR A 164 -8.43 -7.71 -15.03
N MET A 165 -8.09 -6.60 -15.71
CA MET A 165 -9.08 -5.65 -16.22
C MET A 165 -9.97 -6.30 -17.30
N PRO A 166 -11.23 -5.87 -17.46
CA PRO A 166 -12.10 -6.35 -18.52
C PRO A 166 -11.44 -6.21 -19.90
N GLY A 167 -11.30 -7.33 -20.63
CA GLY A 167 -10.73 -7.36 -21.98
C GLY A 167 -9.21 -7.21 -22.08
N ALA A 168 -8.48 -7.13 -20.96
CA ALA A 168 -7.02 -7.01 -20.95
C ALA A 168 -6.31 -8.36 -21.13
N ALA A 169 -5.11 -8.32 -21.71
CA ALA A 169 -4.23 -9.49 -21.78
C ALA A 169 -3.64 -9.81 -20.39
N ASP A 170 -3.47 -11.10 -20.10
CA ASP A 170 -2.96 -11.58 -18.80
C ASP A 170 -1.48 -11.22 -18.54
N THR A 171 -0.75 -10.84 -19.57
CA THR A 171 0.69 -10.56 -19.52
C THR A 171 1.02 -9.13 -19.13
N LYS A 172 0.11 -8.18 -19.36
CA LYS A 172 0.36 -6.75 -19.08
C LYS A 172 0.19 -6.45 -17.60
N THR A 173 1.13 -5.71 -17.00
CA THR A 173 1.04 -5.30 -15.60
C THR A 173 0.93 -3.78 -15.49
N LYS A 174 0.80 -3.27 -14.26
CA LYS A 174 0.82 -1.82 -14.00
C LYS A 174 2.13 -1.20 -14.55
N TYR A 175 2.06 0.03 -15.01
CA TYR A 175 3.20 0.82 -15.47
C TYR A 175 2.99 2.30 -15.09
N ALA A 176 4.05 3.10 -15.05
CA ALA A 176 4.06 4.48 -14.57
C ALA A 176 4.96 5.41 -15.40
N THR A 177 5.33 5.01 -16.62
CA THR A 177 6.19 5.76 -17.54
C THR A 177 5.68 7.19 -17.78
N PRO A 178 6.57 8.21 -17.85
CA PRO A 178 8.04 8.14 -17.76
C PRO A 178 8.60 8.12 -16.33
N GLY A 179 7.73 8.04 -15.33
CA GLY A 179 8.11 8.00 -13.92
C GLY A 179 8.33 6.60 -13.37
N ALA A 180 8.44 6.56 -12.04
CA ALA A 180 8.58 5.34 -11.28
C ALA A 180 7.81 5.44 -9.96
N MET A 181 7.36 4.30 -9.45
CA MET A 181 6.80 4.18 -8.11
C MET A 181 7.54 3.10 -7.33
N ASP A 182 7.95 3.40 -6.09
CA ASP A 182 8.33 2.35 -5.14
C ASP A 182 7.04 1.60 -4.74
N LEU A 183 7.07 0.27 -4.70
CA LEU A 183 5.95 -0.58 -4.30
C LEU A 183 6.37 -1.44 -3.10
N MET A 184 5.77 -1.15 -1.95
CA MET A 184 5.91 -1.96 -0.74
C MET A 184 4.68 -2.84 -0.61
N GLN A 185 4.84 -4.15 -0.39
CA GLN A 185 3.71 -5.02 -0.13
C GLN A 185 4.03 -6.04 0.95
N TRP A 186 3.11 -6.21 1.88
CA TRP A 186 3.08 -7.31 2.84
C TRP A 186 2.01 -8.31 2.40
N LYS A 187 2.28 -9.59 2.58
CA LYS A 187 1.35 -10.68 2.26
C LYS A 187 1.25 -11.63 3.45
N SER A 188 0.04 -12.12 3.75
CA SER A 188 -0.18 -13.01 4.90
C SER A 188 0.40 -14.41 4.71
N GLY A 189 0.53 -14.90 3.48
CA GLY A 189 1.14 -16.18 3.16
C GLY A 189 2.66 -16.18 3.28
N GLY A 190 3.26 -17.38 3.24
CA GLY A 190 4.72 -17.53 3.12
C GLY A 190 5.54 -16.95 4.27
N GLY A 191 4.95 -16.82 5.47
CA GLY A 191 5.61 -16.29 6.66
C GLY A 191 5.60 -14.76 6.78
N GLY A 192 4.75 -14.05 6.04
CA GLY A 192 4.58 -12.61 6.23
C GLY A 192 5.65 -11.73 5.56
N LYS A 193 6.32 -12.24 4.51
CA LYS A 193 7.46 -11.54 3.91
C LYS A 193 7.04 -10.27 3.17
N ALA A 194 7.86 -9.24 3.33
CA ALA A 194 7.76 -8.01 2.56
C ALA A 194 8.24 -8.20 1.11
N VAL A 195 7.62 -7.43 0.23
CA VAL A 195 7.99 -7.20 -1.16
C VAL A 195 8.59 -5.80 -1.25
N ASP A 196 9.82 -5.73 -1.76
CA ASP A 196 10.46 -4.49 -2.23
C ASP A 196 10.41 -4.48 -3.76
N GLY A 197 9.39 -3.82 -4.31
CA GLY A 197 9.11 -3.77 -5.74
C GLY A 197 9.13 -2.36 -6.30
N ALA A 198 8.89 -2.27 -7.60
CA ALA A 198 8.77 -1.00 -8.31
C ALA A 198 7.77 -1.10 -9.47
N VAL A 199 7.21 0.04 -9.87
CA VAL A 199 6.42 0.19 -11.09
C VAL A 199 7.09 1.23 -11.98
N THR A 200 7.60 0.79 -13.13
CA THR A 200 8.24 1.61 -14.17
C THR A 200 7.49 1.42 -15.48
N ASP A 201 8.14 0.99 -16.56
CA ASP A 201 7.53 0.43 -17.76
C ASP A 201 6.66 -0.82 -17.49
N LYS A 202 6.91 -1.52 -16.38
CA LYS A 202 6.10 -2.62 -15.86
C LYS A 202 6.22 -2.71 -14.34
N ARG A 203 5.35 -3.51 -13.72
CA ARG A 203 5.45 -3.83 -12.29
C ARG A 203 6.43 -4.97 -12.07
N ASN A 204 7.45 -4.72 -11.26
CA ASN A 204 8.30 -5.75 -10.70
C ASN A 204 8.03 -5.88 -9.19
N MET A 205 7.90 -7.12 -8.72
CA MET A 205 7.68 -7.43 -7.30
C MET A 205 8.99 -7.67 -6.55
N GLU A 206 10.12 -7.60 -7.25
CA GLU A 206 11.45 -7.77 -6.69
C GLU A 206 12.40 -6.71 -7.27
N GLY A 207 13.58 -6.57 -6.67
CA GLY A 207 14.61 -5.65 -7.16
C GLY A 207 14.29 -4.17 -6.93
N GLY A 208 13.34 -3.86 -6.05
CA GLY A 208 13.17 -2.53 -5.51
C GLY A 208 14.42 -2.06 -4.76
N LYS A 209 14.54 -0.75 -4.57
CA LYS A 209 15.73 -0.11 -3.97
C LYS A 209 15.43 0.50 -2.61
N ALA A 210 14.21 0.33 -2.10
CA ALA A 210 13.75 0.97 -0.88
C ALA A 210 14.14 0.18 0.38
N GLY A 211 14.64 -1.05 0.26
CA GLY A 211 15.03 -1.91 1.38
C GLY A 211 13.83 -2.25 2.26
N VAL A 212 12.69 -2.58 1.64
CA VAL A 212 11.42 -2.72 2.35
C VAL A 212 11.45 -3.90 3.31
N THR A 213 11.10 -3.64 4.56
CA THR A 213 10.71 -4.67 5.52
C THR A 213 9.29 -4.43 5.98
N ALA A 214 8.62 -5.49 6.43
CA ALA A 214 7.27 -5.40 6.97
C ALA A 214 7.05 -6.46 8.03
N GLU A 215 6.28 -6.10 9.04
CA GLU A 215 5.76 -7.00 10.06
C GLU A 215 4.25 -6.78 10.20
N ALA A 216 3.54 -7.81 10.64
CA ALA A 216 2.12 -7.69 10.88
C ALA A 216 1.73 -8.40 12.19
N THR A 217 0.80 -7.78 12.91
CA THR A 217 0.17 -8.34 14.10
C THR A 217 -1.34 -8.33 13.94
N LYS A 218 -2.01 -9.25 14.62
CA LYS A 218 -3.47 -9.32 14.68
C LYS A 218 -3.92 -9.31 16.13
N ALA A 219 -4.75 -8.35 16.48
CA ALA A 219 -5.37 -8.24 17.80
C ALA A 219 -6.89 -8.24 17.63
N GLY A 220 -7.54 -9.34 17.97
CA GLY A 220 -8.96 -9.54 17.64
C GLY A 220 -9.19 -9.55 16.13
N ASP A 221 -10.04 -8.64 15.64
CA ASP A 221 -10.36 -8.46 14.22
C ASP A 221 -9.52 -7.36 13.54
N VAL A 222 -8.64 -6.69 14.27
CA VAL A 222 -7.76 -5.65 13.74
C VAL A 222 -6.42 -6.25 13.36
N THR A 223 -6.06 -6.11 12.09
CA THR A 223 -4.71 -6.35 11.58
C THR A 223 -3.94 -5.04 11.58
N THR A 224 -2.70 -5.06 12.07
CA THR A 224 -1.76 -3.95 11.98
C THR A 224 -0.55 -4.38 11.18
N VAL A 225 -0.25 -3.68 10.08
CA VAL A 225 0.93 -3.90 9.24
C VAL A 225 1.86 -2.70 9.36
N THR A 226 3.10 -2.92 9.75
CA THR A 226 4.14 -1.89 9.84
C THR A 226 5.17 -2.12 8.76
N PHE A 227 5.31 -1.16 7.86
CA PHE A 227 6.36 -1.13 6.84
C PHE A 227 7.52 -0.25 7.30
N THR A 228 8.73 -0.64 6.92
CA THR A 228 9.93 0.22 6.96
C THR A 228 10.52 0.29 5.57
N ARG A 229 10.93 1.49 5.14
CA ARG A 229 11.75 1.69 3.94
C ARG A 229 12.79 2.78 4.17
N LYS A 230 13.92 2.69 3.47
CA LYS A 230 14.91 3.76 3.38
C LYS A 230 14.31 4.97 2.67
N LEU A 231 14.55 6.18 3.18
CA LEU A 231 14.21 7.44 2.53
C LEU A 231 14.78 7.52 1.10
N ALA A 232 16.06 7.16 0.96
CA ALA A 232 16.78 7.07 -0.32
C ALA A 232 16.51 5.74 -1.05
N GLY A 233 15.24 5.47 -1.35
CA GLY A 233 14.79 4.32 -2.14
C GLY A 233 14.87 4.55 -3.65
N GLY A 234 14.12 3.75 -4.43
CA GLY A 234 14.00 3.96 -5.88
C GLY A 234 13.29 5.29 -6.19
N VAL A 235 12.36 5.66 -5.31
CA VAL A 235 11.81 7.01 -5.19
C VAL A 235 12.42 7.67 -3.95
N ASN A 236 13.11 8.79 -4.15
CA ASN A 236 13.76 9.50 -3.05
C ASN A 236 12.73 10.31 -2.25
N LEU A 237 12.61 10.04 -0.96
CA LEU A 237 11.74 10.78 -0.05
C LEU A 237 12.59 11.72 0.81
N ALA A 238 12.38 13.02 0.66
CA ALA A 238 13.16 14.03 1.37
C ALA A 238 12.42 14.54 2.62
N PRO A 239 13.08 14.61 3.79
CA PRO A 239 12.58 15.39 4.92
C PRO A 239 12.32 16.86 4.53
N GLY A 240 11.37 17.49 5.21
CA GLY A 240 10.86 18.82 4.90
C GLY A 240 9.86 18.86 3.74
N LYS A 241 9.38 17.71 3.25
CA LYS A 241 8.43 17.62 2.13
C LYS A 241 7.20 16.80 2.51
N ALA A 242 6.08 17.11 1.85
CA ALA A 242 4.94 16.23 1.74
C ALA A 242 5.21 15.23 0.60
N VAL A 243 5.10 13.93 0.87
CA VAL A 243 5.36 12.89 -0.13
C VAL A 243 4.06 12.19 -0.52
N PRO A 244 3.75 12.07 -1.83
CA PRO A 244 2.54 11.40 -2.27
C PRO A 244 2.64 9.90 -2.00
N PHE A 245 1.52 9.30 -1.61
CA PHE A 245 1.38 7.87 -1.43
C PHE A 245 -0.06 7.41 -1.64
N GLY A 246 -0.26 6.11 -1.72
CA GLY A 246 -1.59 5.52 -1.62
C GLY A 246 -1.54 4.04 -1.22
N ILE A 247 -2.68 3.54 -0.79
CA ILE A 247 -2.85 2.24 -0.16
C ILE A 247 -3.65 1.34 -1.10
N ALA A 248 -3.28 0.05 -1.16
CA ALA A 248 -4.12 -0.99 -1.74
C ALA A 248 -4.16 -2.21 -0.82
N ILE A 249 -5.36 -2.67 -0.46
CA ILE A 249 -5.58 -3.83 0.39
C ILE A 249 -6.40 -4.87 -0.37
N HIS A 250 -5.85 -6.08 -0.47
CA HIS A 250 -6.55 -7.25 -0.96
C HIS A 250 -6.92 -8.11 0.24
N ALA A 251 -8.21 -8.16 0.59
CA ALA A 251 -8.71 -9.00 1.67
C ALA A 251 -9.48 -10.20 1.11
N ASP A 252 -9.69 -11.21 1.95
CA ASP A 252 -10.50 -12.40 1.63
C ASP A 252 -9.99 -13.15 0.38
N ASN A 253 -8.67 -13.37 0.32
CA ASN A 253 -8.00 -14.08 -0.78
C ASN A 253 -8.10 -13.39 -2.15
N ALA A 254 -8.41 -12.10 -2.17
CA ALA A 254 -8.58 -11.39 -3.42
C ALA A 254 -7.25 -11.22 -4.20
N GLY A 255 -7.32 -11.47 -5.50
CA GLY A 255 -6.22 -11.32 -6.45
C GLY A 255 -6.42 -10.15 -7.41
N GLY A 256 -5.32 -9.77 -8.08
CA GLY A 256 -5.36 -8.83 -9.20
C GLY A 256 -6.01 -7.48 -8.87
N ARG A 257 -7.02 -7.10 -9.66
CA ARG A 257 -7.76 -5.84 -9.53
C ARG A 257 -8.77 -5.80 -8.39
N PHE A 258 -9.11 -6.94 -7.78
CA PHE A 258 -10.07 -6.98 -6.69
C PHE A 258 -9.40 -6.57 -5.39
N HIS A 259 -9.41 -5.26 -5.12
CA HIS A 259 -8.85 -4.66 -3.92
C HIS A 259 -9.63 -3.42 -3.53
N HIS A 260 -9.35 -2.92 -2.33
CA HIS A 260 -9.74 -1.60 -1.87
C HIS A 260 -8.54 -0.68 -1.94
N VAL A 261 -8.71 0.51 -2.51
CA VAL A 261 -7.67 1.53 -2.67
C VAL A 261 -8.05 2.82 -2.00
N SER A 262 -7.04 3.59 -1.58
CA SER A 262 -7.22 5.00 -1.24
C SER A 262 -7.14 5.87 -2.50
N PHE A 263 -7.57 7.13 -2.38
CA PHE A 263 -7.08 8.17 -3.28
C PHE A 263 -5.60 8.50 -2.99
N GLY A 264 -5.02 9.40 -3.80
CA GLY A 264 -3.72 9.98 -3.50
C GLY A 264 -3.80 10.80 -2.21
N HIS A 265 -2.89 10.49 -1.29
CA HIS A 265 -2.70 11.22 -0.03
C HIS A 265 -1.23 11.61 0.12
N THR A 266 -0.93 12.41 1.14
CA THR A 266 0.42 12.87 1.44
C THR A 266 0.87 12.46 2.84
N ILE A 267 2.12 12.02 2.96
CA ILE A 267 2.80 11.90 4.26
C ILE A 267 3.71 13.13 4.43
N GLY A 268 3.50 13.90 5.49
CA GLY A 268 4.34 15.03 5.83
C GLY A 268 5.59 14.57 6.58
N LEU A 269 6.77 14.65 5.95
CA LEU A 269 8.05 14.32 6.58
C LEU A 269 8.64 15.57 7.25
N GLY A 270 8.05 16.03 8.35
CA GLY A 270 8.39 17.34 8.94
C GLY A 270 7.85 18.54 8.16
N ALA A 271 6.93 18.29 7.23
CA ALA A 271 6.05 19.26 6.61
C ALA A 271 4.59 18.89 6.92
N ASP A 272 3.63 19.73 6.54
CA ASP A 272 2.22 19.34 6.56
C ASP A 272 1.94 18.25 5.52
N GLY A 273 0.90 17.46 5.79
CA GLY A 273 0.39 16.39 4.93
C GLY A 273 -0.83 15.74 5.58
N ASP A 274 -1.56 14.95 4.82
CA ASP A 274 -2.75 14.22 5.31
C ASP A 274 -2.39 13.30 6.48
N VAL A 275 -1.20 12.70 6.42
CA VAL A 275 -0.60 11.92 7.50
C VAL A 275 0.65 12.63 7.99
N LYS A 276 0.63 13.11 9.24
CA LYS A 276 1.79 13.78 9.85
C LYS A 276 2.76 12.76 10.44
N ALA A 277 3.93 12.60 9.82
CA ALA A 277 4.93 11.65 10.30
C ALA A 277 5.68 12.20 11.52
N ALA A 278 5.76 11.41 12.60
CA ALA A 278 6.54 11.77 13.77
C ALA A 278 8.04 11.57 13.52
N LYS A 279 8.82 12.63 13.71
CA LYS A 279 10.28 12.53 13.71
C LYS A 279 10.73 11.74 14.95
N GLN A 280 11.58 10.73 14.74
CA GLN A 280 12.19 9.90 15.80
C GLN A 280 13.55 10.44 16.23
#